data_AF-A0A1F6C446-F1
#
_entry.id   AF-A0A1F6C446-F1
#
_cell.length_a   1.000
_cell.length_b   1.000
_cell.length_c   1.000
_cell.angle_alpha   90.00
_cell.angle_beta   90.00
_cell.angle_gamma   90.00
#
_symmetry.space_group_name_H-M   'P 1'
#
loop_
_entity.id
_entity.type
_entity.pdbx_description
1 polymer ?
#
loop_
_entity_poly.entity_id
_entity_poly.type
_entity_poly.pdbx_seq_one_letter_code
_entity_poly.pdbx_strand_id
1 'polypeptide(L)'
;MAEGPPRAPAHPEGGEAPAKQEVIEALRANPEDRELLVRYIEKREEEVGRINTPRAGLDLTVELAEIVREAGHAERARELFEAALLQAEQRDEFAEVAVYCLAELYKLAERGL
;
A
#
# COMPACT_ATOMS: atom_id res chain seq x y z
N MET A 1 35.62 2.47 18.45
CA MET A 1 34.73 3.55 18.00
C MET A 1 33.58 2.85 17.29
N ALA A 2 32.37 2.91 17.84
CA ALA A 2 31.23 2.22 17.25
C ALA A 2 30.65 3.10 16.14
N GLU A 3 30.69 2.62 14.90
CA GLU A 3 29.94 3.21 13.80
C GLU A 3 28.45 3.03 14.09
N GLY A 4 27.73 4.15 14.21
CA GLY A 4 26.28 4.15 14.40
C GLY A 4 25.55 3.57 13.17
N PRO A 5 24.28 3.16 13.32
CA PRO A 5 23.49 2.63 12.22
C PRO A 5 23.41 3.65 11.07
N PRO A 6 23.30 3.19 9.80
CA PRO A 6 23.22 4.07 8.65
C PRO A 6 22.03 5.02 8.82
N ARG A 7 22.31 6.32 8.85
CA ARG A 7 21.28 7.36 8.81
C ARG A 7 20.48 7.19 7.52
N ALA A 8 19.17 7.07 7.66
CA ALA A 8 18.24 7.15 6.54
C ALA A 8 18.56 8.37 5.67
N PRO A 9 18.39 8.28 4.34
CA PRO A 9 18.65 9.41 3.44
C PRO A 9 17.83 10.63 3.88
N ALA A 10 18.49 11.79 3.91
CA ALA A 10 17.83 13.06 4.20
C ALA A 10 16.83 13.38 3.07
N HIS A 11 15.54 13.21 3.33
CA HIS A 11 14.50 13.62 2.40
C HIS A 11 14.41 15.16 2.38
N PRO A 12 14.31 15.79 1.20
CA PRO A 12 14.18 17.23 1.09
C PRO A 12 12.84 17.68 1.71
N GLU A 13 12.92 18.64 2.63
CA GLU A 13 11.76 19.35 3.16
C GLU A 13 11.10 20.18 2.03
N GLY A 14 10.08 19.60 1.40
CA GLY A 14 9.29 20.31 0.41
C GLY A 14 8.13 19.44 -0.12
N GLY A 15 6.93 19.63 0.45
CA GLY A 15 5.58 19.52 -0.16
C GLY A 15 5.16 18.36 -1.07
N GLU A 16 6.03 17.44 -1.44
CA GLU A 16 5.75 16.36 -2.39
C GLU A 16 5.41 15.07 -1.62
N ALA A 17 4.50 14.25 -2.16
CA ALA A 17 4.23 12.95 -1.52
C ALA A 17 5.47 12.10 -1.71
N PRO A 18 5.85 11.28 -0.72
CA PRO A 18 6.91 10.31 -0.95
C PRO A 18 6.53 9.43 -2.13
N ALA A 19 7.51 9.08 -2.98
CA ALA A 19 7.25 8.16 -4.06
C ALA A 19 6.86 6.78 -3.50
N LYS A 20 6.01 6.03 -4.22
CA LYS A 20 5.61 4.66 -3.83
C LYS A 20 6.83 3.80 -3.45
N GLN A 21 7.91 3.91 -4.22
CA GLN A 21 9.15 3.17 -4.00
C GLN A 21 9.83 3.54 -2.67
N GLU A 22 9.86 4.82 -2.30
CA GLU A 22 10.45 5.28 -1.03
C GLU A 22 9.67 4.72 0.17
N VAL A 23 8.33 4.69 0.07
CA VAL A 23 7.47 4.11 1.10
C VAL A 23 7.74 2.61 1.26
N ILE A 24 7.87 1.88 0.15
CA ILE A 24 8.18 0.44 0.16
C ILE A 24 9.53 0.18 0.82
N GLU A 25 10.56 0.93 0.43
CA GLU A 25 11.91 0.76 0.98
C GLU A 25 11.97 1.09 2.47
N ALA A 26 11.28 2.17 2.89
CA ALA A 26 11.18 2.54 4.30
C ALA A 26 10.48 1.45 5.14
N LEU A 27 9.33 0.95 4.68
CA LEU A 27 8.60 -0.12 5.36
C LEU A 27 9.36 -1.45 5.38
N ARG A 28 10.21 -1.71 4.37
CA ARG A 28 11.08 -2.89 4.33
C ARG A 28 12.25 -2.75 5.30
N ALA A 29 12.81 -1.55 5.43
CA ALA A 29 13.91 -1.26 6.35
C ALA A 29 13.46 -1.22 7.82
N ASN A 30 12.27 -0.67 8.08
CA ASN A 30 11.64 -0.61 9.39
C ASN A 30 10.12 -0.83 9.29
N PRO A 31 9.61 -2.02 9.68
CA PRO A 31 8.17 -2.34 9.67
C PRO A 31 7.29 -1.39 10.50
N GLU A 32 7.87 -0.85 11.56
CA GLU A 32 7.20 0.00 12.54
C GLU A 32 7.20 1.48 12.12
N ASP A 33 8.13 1.87 11.24
CA ASP A 33 8.23 3.23 10.75
C ASP A 33 7.23 3.47 9.61
N ARG A 34 6.05 3.94 10.03
CA ARG A 34 4.91 4.18 9.13
C ARG A 34 4.79 5.64 8.73
N GLU A 35 5.74 6.51 9.07
CA GLU A 35 5.62 7.95 8.82
C GLU A 35 5.44 8.24 7.32
N LEU A 36 6.27 7.64 6.47
CA LEU A 36 6.18 7.80 5.02
C LEU A 36 4.90 7.18 4.44
N LEU A 37 4.46 6.04 4.98
CA LEU A 37 3.20 5.42 4.57
C LEU A 37 2.00 6.32 4.91
N VAL A 38 1.99 6.93 6.09
CA VAL A 38 0.92 7.86 6.51
C VAL A 38 0.89 9.08 5.58
N ARG A 39 2.03 9.72 5.34
CA ARG A 39 2.10 10.89 4.43
C ARG A 39 1.68 10.54 3.00
N TYR A 40 2.01 9.33 2.54
CA TYR A 40 1.55 8.82 1.26
C TYR A 40 0.02 8.68 1.22
N ILE A 41 -0.55 8.03 2.23
CA ILE A 41 -2.00 7.83 2.36
C ILE A 41 -2.72 9.17 2.39
N GLU A 42 -2.30 10.11 3.24
CA GLU A 42 -2.98 11.41 3.39
C GLU A 42 -3.08 12.17 2.07
N LYS A 43 -1.97 12.22 1.30
CA LYS A 43 -1.98 12.90 0.00
C LYS A 43 -2.83 12.14 -1.01
N ARG A 44 -2.75 10.82 -1.05
CA ARG A 44 -3.58 10.02 -1.96
C ARG A 44 -5.06 10.08 -1.62
N GLU A 45 -5.43 10.13 -0.35
CA GLU A 45 -6.81 10.35 0.09
C GLU A 45 -7.32 11.73 -0.32
N GLU A 46 -6.47 12.77 -0.28
CA GLU A 46 -6.84 14.09 -0.80
C GLU A 46 -7.10 14.04 -2.32
N GLU A 47 -6.22 13.38 -3.09
CA GLU A 47 -6.38 13.22 -4.54
C GLU A 47 -7.63 12.39 -4.90
N VAL A 48 -7.84 11.27 -4.22
CA VAL A 48 -9.01 10.41 -4.37
C VAL A 48 -10.29 11.15 -3.97
N GLY A 49 -10.25 11.92 -2.88
CA GLY A 49 -11.37 12.73 -2.40
C GLY A 49 -11.77 13.83 -3.39
N ARG A 50 -10.81 14.38 -4.15
CA ARG A 50 -11.11 15.31 -5.25
C ARG A 50 -11.79 14.62 -6.44
N ILE A 51 -11.41 13.37 -6.74
CA ILE A 51 -12.04 12.56 -7.79
C ILE A 51 -13.45 12.12 -7.35
N ASN A 52 -13.61 11.81 -6.06
CA ASN A 52 -14.86 11.44 -5.39
C ASN A 52 -15.64 10.33 -6.11
N THR A 53 -14.95 9.26 -6.54
CA THR A 53 -15.59 8.08 -7.11
C THR A 53 -15.30 6.83 -6.27
N PRO A 54 -16.24 5.87 -6.20
CA PRO A 54 -16.01 4.59 -5.55
C PRO A 54 -14.81 3.83 -6.13
N ARG A 55 -14.56 3.97 -7.43
CA ARG A 55 -13.41 3.34 -8.09
C ARG A 55 -12.08 3.89 -7.57
N ALA A 56 -11.97 5.20 -7.40
CA ALA A 56 -10.73 5.82 -6.90
C ALA A 56 -10.39 5.38 -5.46
N GLY A 57 -11.39 5.19 -4.59
CA GLY A 57 -11.19 4.65 -3.25
C GLY A 57 -10.76 3.17 -3.26
N LEU A 58 -11.34 2.38 -4.16
CA LEU A 58 -10.96 0.98 -4.36
C LEU A 58 -9.52 0.87 -4.88
N ASP A 59 -9.17 1.67 -5.90
CA ASP A 59 -7.82 1.68 -6.47
C ASP A 59 -6.76 2.06 -5.43
N LEU A 60 -7.07 3.02 -4.54
CA LEU A 60 -6.19 3.34 -3.41
C LEU A 60 -6.01 2.17 -2.44
N THR A 61 -7.10 1.47 -2.11
CA THR A 61 -7.02 0.28 -1.23
C THR A 61 -6.12 -0.80 -1.84
N VAL A 62 -6.24 -1.03 -3.14
CA VAL A 62 -5.37 -1.96 -3.89
C VAL A 62 -3.92 -1.50 -3.91
N GLU A 63 -3.68 -0.21 -4.16
CA GLU A 63 -2.33 0.37 -4.18
C GLU A 63 -1.64 0.21 -2.81
N LEU A 64 -2.35 0.42 -1.71
CA LEU A 64 -1.82 0.19 -0.36
C LEU A 64 -1.50 -1.28 -0.11
N ALA A 65 -2.36 -2.21 -0.57
CA ALA A 65 -2.12 -3.64 -0.48
C ALA A 65 -0.82 -4.05 -1.19
N GLU A 66 -0.57 -3.48 -2.37
CA GLU A 66 0.67 -3.69 -3.10
C GLU A 66 1.90 -3.15 -2.37
N ILE A 67 1.83 -1.93 -1.84
CA ILE A 67 2.94 -1.31 -1.10
C ILE A 67 3.38 -2.21 0.05
N VAL A 68 2.43 -2.65 0.88
CA VAL A 68 2.76 -3.49 2.04
C VAL A 68 3.21 -4.89 1.62
N ARG A 69 2.67 -5.44 0.52
CA ARG A 69 3.14 -6.71 -0.07
C ARG A 69 4.59 -6.62 -0.52
N GLU A 70 4.92 -5.57 -1.28
CA GLU A 70 6.27 -5.33 -1.81
C GLU A 70 7.27 -5.02 -0.69
N ALA A 71 6.81 -4.42 0.41
CA ALA A 71 7.60 -4.22 1.62
C ALA A 71 7.81 -5.50 2.44
N GLY A 72 7.13 -6.61 2.10
CA GLY A 72 7.28 -7.91 2.77
C GLY A 72 6.24 -8.19 3.86
N HIS A 73 5.25 -7.32 4.05
CA HIS A 73 4.20 -7.45 5.07
C HIS A 73 3.01 -8.25 4.53
N ALA A 74 3.23 -9.55 4.29
CA ALA A 74 2.25 -10.44 3.63
C ALA A 74 0.88 -10.49 4.32
N GLU A 75 0.84 -10.60 5.65
CA GLU A 75 -0.42 -10.62 6.41
C GLU A 75 -1.20 -9.31 6.24
N ARG A 76 -0.50 -8.18 6.28
CA ARG A 76 -1.14 -6.87 6.10
C ARG A 76 -1.62 -6.66 4.67
N ALA A 77 -0.87 -7.16 3.69
CA ALA A 77 -1.28 -7.17 2.29
C ALA A 77 -2.56 -7.97 2.10
N ARG A 78 -2.64 -9.15 2.73
CA ARG A 78 -3.82 -10.01 2.69
C ARG A 78 -5.05 -9.30 3.21
N GLU A 79 -4.99 -8.69 4.38
CA GLU A 79 -6.12 -7.94 4.96
C GLU A 79 -6.63 -6.84 4.01
N LEU A 80 -5.72 -6.13 3.34
CA LEU A 80 -6.06 -5.05 2.41
C LEU A 80 -6.65 -5.59 1.09
N PHE A 81 -6.10 -6.68 0.55
CA PHE A 81 -6.67 -7.33 -0.63
C PHE A 81 -8.04 -7.96 -0.34
N GLU A 82 -8.26 -8.52 0.84
CA GLU A 82 -9.58 -9.01 1.28
C GLU A 82 -10.59 -7.85 1.40
N ALA A 83 -10.17 -6.70 1.96
CA ALA A 83 -11.01 -5.52 2.04
C ALA A 83 -11.35 -4.92 0.66
N ALA A 84 -10.38 -4.91 -0.27
CA ALA A 84 -10.59 -4.46 -1.65
C ALA A 84 -11.51 -5.43 -2.41
N LEU A 85 -11.33 -6.74 -2.24
CA LEU A 85 -12.18 -7.76 -2.83
C LEU A 85 -13.64 -7.60 -2.38
N LEU A 86 -13.87 -7.45 -1.08
CA LEU A 86 -15.22 -7.26 -0.52
C LEU A 86 -15.91 -6.01 -1.10
N GLN A 87 -15.16 -4.95 -1.37
CA GLN A 87 -15.70 -3.74 -2.01
C GLN A 87 -15.98 -3.96 -3.51
N ALA A 88 -15.11 -4.68 -4.20
CA ALA A 88 -15.24 -4.98 -5.62
C ALA A 88 -16.42 -5.94 -5.89
N GLU A 89 -16.62 -6.96 -5.07
CA GLU A 89 -17.71 -7.95 -5.22
C GLU A 89 -19.11 -7.35 -5.05
N GLN A 90 -19.24 -6.18 -4.42
CA GLN A 90 -20.51 -5.48 -4.30
C GLN A 90 -20.99 -4.84 -5.61
N ARG A 91 -20.15 -4.79 -6.66
CA ARG A 91 -20.42 -4.08 -7.91
C ARG A 91 -19.84 -4.82 -9.12
N ASP A 92 -20.70 -5.24 -10.06
CA ASP A 92 -20.27 -5.93 -11.28
C ASP A 92 -19.24 -5.15 -12.12
N GLU A 93 -19.29 -3.82 -12.10
CA GLU A 93 -18.33 -2.93 -12.78
C GLU A 93 -16.88 -3.07 -12.27
N PHE A 94 -16.67 -3.70 -11.11
CA PHE A 94 -15.35 -3.91 -10.51
C PHE A 94 -14.90 -5.37 -10.56
N ALA A 95 -15.52 -6.22 -11.39
CA ALA A 95 -15.16 -7.62 -11.55
C ALA A 95 -13.67 -7.84 -11.87
N GLU A 96 -13.06 -6.95 -12.67
CA GLU A 96 -11.62 -6.99 -12.96
C GLU A 96 -10.75 -6.84 -11.69
N VAL A 97 -11.16 -5.98 -10.76
CA VAL A 97 -10.45 -5.73 -9.50
C VAL A 97 -10.67 -6.91 -8.56
N ALA A 98 -11.87 -7.49 -8.54
CA ALA A 98 -12.14 -8.70 -7.77
C ALA A 98 -11.25 -9.86 -8.23
N VAL A 99 -11.15 -10.10 -9.55
CA VAL A 99 -10.26 -11.11 -10.12
C VAL A 99 -8.79 -10.84 -9.77
N TYR A 100 -8.36 -9.58 -9.85
CA TYR A 100 -7.00 -9.18 -9.45
C TYR A 100 -6.72 -9.48 -7.98
N CYS A 101 -7.59 -9.04 -7.07
CA CYS A 101 -7.43 -9.24 -5.63
C CYS A 101 -7.42 -10.74 -5.29
N LEU A 102 -8.30 -11.54 -5.90
CA LEU A 102 -8.28 -13.00 -5.73
C LEU A 102 -6.93 -13.59 -6.18
N ALA A 103 -6.41 -13.19 -7.34
CA ALA A 103 -5.12 -13.69 -7.82
C ALA A 103 -3.96 -13.33 -6.87
N GLU A 104 -3.96 -12.12 -6.30
CA GLU A 104 -2.95 -11.73 -5.30
C GLU A 104 -3.09 -12.50 -3.99
N LEU A 105 -4.32 -12.73 -3.51
CA LEU A 105 -4.60 -13.54 -2.32
C LEU A 105 -4.15 -14.99 -2.51
N TYR A 106 -4.39 -15.59 -3.69
CA TYR A 106 -3.87 -16.92 -4.01
C TYR A 106 -2.34 -16.97 -3.97
N LYS A 107 -1.66 -15.98 -4.59
CA LYS A 107 -0.19 -15.89 -4.56
C LYS A 107 0.36 -15.74 -3.14
N LEU A 108 -0.36 -15.05 -2.25
CA LEU A 108 0.02 -14.93 -0.84
C LEU A 108 -0.18 -16.26 -0.10
N ALA A 109 -1.29 -16.96 -0.34
CA ALA A 109 -1.57 -18.26 0.25
C ALA A 109 -0.57 -19.34 -0.18
N GLU A 110 -0.15 -19.35 -1.45
CA GLU A 110 0.85 -20.30 -1.97
C GLU A 110 2.26 -20.05 -1.43
N ARG A 111 2.54 -18.83 -0.93
CA ARG A 111 3.86 -18.42 -0.45
C ARG A 111 4.10 -18.62 1.04
N GLY A 112 3.11 -19.08 1.82
CA GLY A 112 3.33 -19.50 3.20
C GLY A 112 2.11 -19.42 4.10
N LEU A 113 1.35 -20.52 4.15
CA LEU A 113 1.03 -21.18 5.43
C LEU A 113 2.16 -22.16 5.78
#